data_AF-A0A1V6E7T7-F1
#
_entry.id   AF-A0A1V6E7T7-F1
#
_cell.length_a   1.000
_cell.length_b   1.000
_cell.length_c   1.000
_cell.angle_alpha   90.00
_cell.angle_beta   90.00
_cell.angle_gamma   90.00
#
_symmetry.space_group_name_H-M   'P 1'
#
loop_
_entity.id
_entity.type
_entity.pdbx_description
1 polymer ?
#
loop_
_entity_poly.entity_id
_entity_poly.type
_entity_poly.pdbx_seq_one_letter_code
_entity_poly.pdbx_strand_id
1 'polypeptide(L)'
;MKYAFLTGGCLGFTLTTVTGLLAGRMPDLVLRDAAIGCLAGALLLRWFWATLAKAFADTVNAKRAAEAAVAASAAATASATSKTRK
;
A
#
# COMPACT_ATOMS: atom_id res chain seq x y z
N MET A 1 8.10 -6.14 -3.34
CA MET A 1 8.38 -5.52 -4.67
C MET A 1 8.35 -6.52 -5.83
N LYS A 2 9.06 -7.66 -5.79
CA LYS A 2 9.22 -8.55 -6.97
C LYS A 2 7.91 -9.09 -7.58
N TYR A 3 6.91 -9.40 -6.76
CA TYR A 3 5.67 -10.02 -7.25
C TYR A 3 4.54 -9.04 -7.56
N ALA A 4 4.61 -7.79 -7.11
CA ALA A 4 3.52 -6.82 -7.27
C ALA A 4 3.24 -6.50 -8.75
N PHE A 5 4.26 -6.52 -9.59
CA PHE A 5 4.09 -6.31 -11.03
C PHE A 5 3.43 -7.53 -11.70
N LEU A 6 3.84 -8.74 -11.28
CA LEU A 6 3.31 -9.99 -11.83
C LEU A 6 1.87 -10.24 -11.39
N THR A 7 1.55 -10.02 -10.11
CA THR A 7 0.19 -10.20 -9.59
C THR A 7 -0.74 -9.13 -10.13
N GLY A 8 -0.28 -7.88 -10.23
CA GLY A 8 -1.07 -6.77 -10.77
C GLY A 8 -1.37 -6.92 -12.25
N GLY A 9 -0.37 -7.34 -13.04
CA GLY A 9 -0.55 -7.64 -14.46
C GLY A 9 -1.45 -8.85 -14.68
N CYS A 10 -1.26 -9.93 -13.92
CA CYS A 10 -2.09 -11.14 -14.05
C CYS A 10 -3.55 -10.88 -13.69
N LEU A 11 -3.82 -10.12 -12.61
CA LEU A 11 -5.17 -9.69 -12.21
C LEU A 11 -5.79 -8.77 -13.27
N GLY A 12 -5.04 -7.78 -13.77
CA GLY A 12 -5.49 -6.88 -14.81
C GLY A 12 -5.87 -7.62 -16.09
N PHE A 13 -5.02 -8.55 -16.53
CA PHE A 13 -5.24 -9.39 -17.71
C PHE A 13 -6.45 -10.32 -17.56
N THR A 14 -6.58 -11.00 -16.41
CA THR A 14 -7.72 -11.92 -16.19
C THR A 14 -9.04 -11.16 -16.15
N LEU A 15 -9.10 -10.00 -15.48
CA LEU A 15 -10.31 -9.17 -15.43
C LEU A 15 -10.75 -8.70 -16.81
N THR A 16 -9.85 -8.14 -17.61
CA THR A 16 -10.20 -7.66 -18.96
C THR A 16 -10.51 -8.80 -19.93
N THR A 17 -9.80 -9.93 -19.82
CA THR A 17 -10.09 -11.12 -20.65
C THR A 17 -11.48 -11.68 -20.34
N VAL A 18 -11.80 -11.89 -19.06
CA VAL A 18 -13.10 -12.40 -18.61
C VAL A 18 -14.22 -11.43 -19.04
N THR A 19 -14.02 -10.12 -18.82
CA THR A 19 -15.01 -9.10 -19.22
C THR A 19 -15.21 -9.04 -20.73
N GLY A 20 -14.14 -9.16 -21.51
CA GLY A 20 -14.21 -9.17 -22.98
C GLY A 20 -14.92 -10.40 -23.55
N LEU A 21 -14.72 -11.57 -22.93
CA LEU A 21 -15.42 -12.82 -23.27
C LEU A 21 -16.91 -12.76 -22.89
N LEU A 22 -17.24 -12.23 -21.71
CA LEU A 22 -18.63 -12.00 -21.28
C LEU A 22 -19.37 -11.01 -22.17
N ALA A 23 -18.67 -10.03 -22.73
CA ALA A 23 -19.24 -9.05 -23.66
C ALA A 23 -19.45 -9.59 -25.08
N GLY A 24 -19.09 -10.85 -25.37
CA GLY A 24 -19.25 -11.46 -26.70
C GLY A 24 -18.41 -10.79 -27.80
N ARG A 25 -17.34 -10.06 -27.42
CA ARG A 25 -16.46 -9.39 -28.39
C ARG A 25 -15.58 -10.41 -29.11
N MET A 26 -15.18 -10.06 -30.34
CA MET A 26 -14.23 -10.88 -31.10
C MET A 26 -12.93 -11.08 -30.31
N PRO A 27 -12.37 -12.30 -30.29
CA PRO A 27 -11.23 -12.65 -29.43
C PRO A 27 -9.97 -11.82 -29.72
N ASP A 28 -9.80 -11.32 -30.95
CA ASP A 28 -8.69 -10.44 -31.33
C ASP A 28 -8.72 -9.09 -30.57
N LEU A 29 -9.92 -8.51 -30.43
CA LEU A 29 -10.14 -7.28 -29.67
C LEU A 29 -9.95 -7.52 -28.16
N VAL A 30 -10.41 -8.67 -27.67
CA VAL A 30 -10.24 -9.06 -26.25
C VAL A 30 -8.78 -9.23 -25.90
N LEU A 31 -7.96 -9.82 -26.78
CA LEU A 31 -6.52 -9.99 -26.53
C LEU A 31 -5.78 -8.66 -26.42
N ARG A 32 -6.14 -7.69 -27.27
CA ARG A 32 -5.62 -6.31 -27.21
C ARG A 32 -6.02 -5.61 -25.92
N ASP A 33 -7.31 -5.66 -25.55
CA ASP A 33 -7.80 -5.08 -24.30
C ASP A 33 -7.17 -5.76 -23.07
N ALA A 34 -6.91 -7.07 -23.17
CA ALA A 34 -6.25 -7.83 -22.12
C ALA A 34 -4.79 -7.42 -21.92
N ALA A 35 -4.04 -7.18 -23.01
CA ALA A 35 -2.67 -6.68 -22.93
C ALA A 35 -2.61 -5.27 -22.31
N ILE A 36 -3.54 -4.39 -22.66
CA ILE A 36 -3.65 -3.06 -22.07
C ILE A 36 -4.04 -3.16 -20.59
N GLY A 37 -5.01 -4.01 -20.25
CA GLY A 37 -5.43 -4.30 -18.88
C GLY A 37 -4.32 -4.87 -18.02
N CYS A 38 -3.44 -5.70 -18.59
CA CYS A 38 -2.24 -6.22 -17.92
C CYS A 38 -1.28 -5.08 -17.54
N LEU A 39 -0.94 -4.21 -18.49
CA LEU A 39 -0.06 -3.06 -18.22
C LEU A 39 -0.69 -2.09 -17.22
N ALA A 40 -1.98 -1.79 -17.36
CA ALA A 40 -2.72 -0.92 -16.45
C ALA A 40 -2.77 -1.51 -15.04
N GLY A 41 -3.12 -2.79 -14.89
CA GLY A 41 -3.17 -3.48 -13.60
C GLY A 41 -1.80 -3.57 -12.92
N ALA A 42 -0.73 -3.81 -13.69
CA ALA A 42 0.63 -3.81 -13.17
C ALA A 42 1.07 -2.43 -12.65
N LEU A 43 0.77 -1.35 -13.40
CA LEU A 43 1.09 0.02 -13.00
C LEU A 43 0.27 0.45 -11.77
N LEU A 44 -1.03 0.17 -11.75
CA LEU A 44 -1.90 0.50 -10.62
C LEU A 44 -1.45 -0.21 -9.36
N LEU A 45 -1.17 -1.52 -9.42
CA LEU A 45 -0.76 -2.27 -8.24
C LEU A 45 0.63 -1.83 -7.74
N ARG A 46 1.54 -1.46 -8.65
CA ARG A 46 2.83 -0.84 -8.32
C ARG A 46 2.65 0.49 -7.59
N TRP A 47 1.80 1.38 -8.12
CA TRP A 47 1.56 2.69 -7.54
C TRP A 47 0.85 2.59 -6.19
N PHE A 48 -0.20 1.76 -6.11
CA PHE A 48 -0.91 1.47 -4.88
C PHE A 48 0.03 0.94 -3.79
N TRP A 49 0.92 0.00 -4.10
CA TRP A 49 1.89 -0.50 -3.14
C TRP A 49 2.88 0.57 -2.66
N ALA A 50 3.31 1.48 -3.54
CA ALA A 50 4.19 2.58 -3.15
C ALA A 50 3.49 3.53 -2.17
N THR A 51 2.23 3.89 -2.44
CA THR A 51 1.42 4.73 -1.55
C THR A 51 1.12 4.04 -0.22
N LEU A 52 0.74 2.76 -0.26
CA LEU A 52 0.45 1.96 0.92
C LEU A 52 1.70 1.81 1.80
N ALA A 53 2.85 1.50 1.22
CA ALA A 53 4.11 1.41 1.95
C ALA A 53 4.49 2.74 2.61
N LYS A 54 4.25 3.88 1.92
CA LYS A 54 4.49 5.21 2.47
C LYS A 54 3.56 5.50 3.67
N ALA A 55 2.27 5.19 3.54
CA ALA A 55 1.31 5.34 4.63
C ALA A 55 1.62 4.42 5.83
N PHE A 56 2.06 3.19 5.59
CA PHE A 56 2.52 2.29 6.66
C PHE A 56 3.78 2.82 7.35
N ALA A 57 4.74 3.34 6.58
CA ALA A 57 5.93 3.95 7.16
C ALA A 57 5.56 5.16 8.03
N ASP A 58 4.66 6.03 7.55
CA ASP A 58 4.20 7.20 8.29
C ASP A 58 3.44 6.82 9.57
N THR A 59 2.58 5.80 9.52
CA THR A 59 1.84 5.32 10.70
C THR A 59 2.77 4.66 11.74
N VAL A 60 3.76 3.88 11.32
CA VAL A 60 4.77 3.31 12.22
C VAL A 60 5.61 4.41 12.85
N ASN A 61 6.03 5.40 12.06
CA ASN A 61 6.81 6.53 12.58
C ASN A 61 5.99 7.38 13.55
N ALA A 62 4.70 7.58 13.29
CA ALA A 62 3.77 8.26 14.19
C ALA A 62 3.58 7.49 15.51
N LYS A 63 3.51 6.14 15.47
CA LYS A 63 3.45 5.31 16.69
C LYS A 63 4.75 5.40 17.50
N ARG A 64 5.91 5.32 16.84
CA ARG A 64 7.21 5.47 17.51
C ARG A 64 7.41 6.87 18.09
N ALA A 65 6.96 7.91 17.39
CA ALA A 65 6.98 9.28 17.91
C ALA A 65 6.06 9.46 19.12
N ALA A 66 4.88 8.81 19.11
CA ALA A 66 3.97 8.81 20.26
C ALA A 66 4.57 8.06 21.46
N GLU A 67 5.20 6.90 21.25
CA GLU A 67 5.90 6.16 22.31
C GLU A 67 7.09 6.95 22.88
N ALA A 68 7.85 7.64 22.03
CA ALA A 68 8.92 8.53 22.47
C ALA A 68 8.41 9.74 23.27
N ALA A 69 7.24 10.29 22.91
CA ALA A 69 6.60 11.37 23.66
C ALA A 69 6.07 10.89 25.03
N VAL A 70 5.56 9.66 25.10
CA VAL A 70 5.13 9.04 26.37
C VAL A 70 6.34 8.75 27.27
N ALA A 71 7.45 8.27 26.70
CA ALA A 71 8.69 8.08 27.45
C ALA A 71 9.29 9.41 27.94
N ALA A 72 9.24 10.47 27.13
CA ALA A 72 9.71 11.81 27.51
C ALA A 72 8.84 12.44 28.60
N SER A 73 7.52 12.25 28.57
CA SER A 73 6.61 12.72 29.61
C SER A 73 6.71 11.90 30.91
N ALA A 74 6.98 10.60 30.83
CA ALA A 74 7.30 9.78 32.01
C ALA A 74 8.61 10.20 32.68
N ALA A 75 9.65 10.53 31.90
CA ALA A 75 10.91 11.07 32.42
C ALA A 75 10.75 12.48 33.04
N ALA A 76 9.91 13.33 32.44
CA ALA A 76 9.59 14.66 32.99
C ALA A 76 8.80 14.57 34.30
N THR A 77 7.88 13.62 34.42
CA THR A 77 7.09 13.41 35.64
C THR A 77 7.95 12.82 36.77
N ALA A 78 8.86 11.90 36.45
CA ALA A 78 9.84 11.36 37.41
C ALA A 78 10.82 12.44 37.94
N SER A 79 11.28 13.34 37.06
CA SER A 79 12.10 14.49 37.44
C SER A 79 11.33 15.48 38.33
N ALA A 80 10.06 15.76 38.01
CA ALA A 80 9.20 16.64 38.81
C ALA A 80 8.94 16.09 40.23
N THR A 81 8.63 14.80 40.36
CA THR A 81 8.41 14.15 41.67
C THR A 81 9.67 14.15 42.54
N SER A 82 10.86 14.02 41.93
CA SER A 82 12.13 14.10 42.68
C SER A 82 12.44 15.51 43.21
N LYS A 83 11.90 16.56 42.58
CA LYS A 83 12.12 17.96 42.95
C LYS A 83 11.19 18.43 44.07
N THR A 84 10.02 17.81 44.23
CA THR A 84 9.05 18.12 45.30
C THR A 84 9.38 17.42 46.63
N ARG A 85 10.34 16.49 46.65
CA ARG A 85 10.74 15.70 47.84
C ARG A 85 12.09 16.13 48.45
N LYS A 86 12.53 17.36 48.18
CA LYS A 86 13.64 18.05 48.88
C LYS A 86 13.08 19.33 49.49
#